data_AF-A0A2S7F5B8-F1
#
_entry.id   AF-A0A2S7F5B8-F1
#
_cell.length_a   1.000
_cell.length_b   1.000
_cell.length_c   1.000
_cell.angle_alpha   90.00
_cell.angle_beta   90.00
_cell.angle_gamma   90.00
#
_symmetry.space_group_name_H-M   'P 1'
#
loop_
_entity.id
_entity.type
_entity.pdbx_description
1 polymer ?
#
loop_
_entity_poly.entity_id
_entity_poly.type
_entity_poly.pdbx_seq_one_letter_code
_entity_poly.pdbx_strand_id
1 'polypeptide(L)'
;MYFDDNMIVDIQKIIGCKYEFYAHLNKDNSKSIEDIRKETLKEHTDLCISYFKKIVSDKRMENTFLNFEDNYFKDMSQTGRKMFRRLLVNTIGFHDIGKINPNFQNTKMDNMLGKYAETFSGIGSEHSLLSSVLYIDYFIEEILSLSNEDGRLILMSIMMFNAYAISRHHSNLDGFNEFLSKFNEGEKGIEIINTFKENDMNNIYRKNFSLSENRIVKVCGYIKEKYFNEADDEKSIYLYAYERLIYSLLVCCDFYATSEFMNKTIISDFGEIRNIDEFYKIYKDTDVYKSIREYEDTKYKKSKDLSNEKNINVLRTEMFLDAERELLKNIDENVYFLEAPTGSGKSNTAFNLSFKLFEEDKNLKKIYYVYPFNTLVEQNLNILNKTFGNNKAAMDNIAVINSIYPIKEDNKYVEYDSGKMEMKKILAINIMKKHY
;
A
#
# COMPACT_ATOMS: atom_id res chain seq x y z
N MET A 1 -9.48 -6.36 -16.94
CA MET A 1 -8.48 -6.01 -15.90
C MET A 1 -9.24 -5.25 -14.81
N TYR A 2 -8.80 -5.22 -13.55
CA TYR A 2 -9.53 -4.47 -12.52
C TYR A 2 -9.44 -2.95 -12.78
N PHE A 3 -8.23 -2.46 -13.07
CA PHE A 3 -7.97 -1.10 -13.55
C PHE A 3 -7.72 -1.13 -15.06
N ASP A 4 -8.48 -0.38 -15.84
CA ASP A 4 -8.25 -0.21 -17.28
C ASP A 4 -7.51 1.12 -17.53
N ASP A 5 -6.67 1.18 -18.58
CA ASP A 5 -5.86 2.38 -18.87
C ASP A 5 -6.69 3.64 -19.13
N ASN A 6 -7.92 3.48 -19.63
CA ASN A 6 -8.86 4.58 -19.84
C ASN A 6 -9.36 5.22 -18.53
N MET A 7 -9.17 4.56 -17.37
CA MET A 7 -9.53 5.10 -16.07
C MET A 7 -8.52 6.13 -15.59
N ILE A 8 -7.27 6.06 -16.04
CA ILE A 8 -6.19 6.93 -15.62
C ILE A 8 -6.30 8.27 -16.35
N VAL A 9 -6.30 9.35 -15.58
CA VAL A 9 -6.32 10.71 -16.13
C VAL A 9 -4.92 11.05 -16.61
N ASP A 10 -4.83 11.43 -17.88
CA ASP A 10 -3.60 11.97 -18.45
C ASP A 10 -3.38 13.39 -17.93
N ILE A 11 -2.44 13.53 -16.98
CA ILE A 11 -2.20 14.80 -16.33
C ILE A 11 -1.70 15.89 -17.30
N GLN A 12 -1.10 15.52 -18.45
CA GLN A 12 -0.69 16.49 -19.46
C GLN A 12 -1.86 17.20 -20.14
N LYS A 13 -3.05 16.58 -20.14
CA LYS A 13 -4.26 17.21 -20.68
C LYS A 13 -4.87 18.24 -19.74
N ILE A 14 -4.52 18.20 -18.46
CA ILE A 14 -5.04 19.12 -17.43
C ILE A 14 -4.03 20.18 -16.99
N ILE A 15 -2.73 19.98 -17.18
CA ILE A 15 -1.72 21.02 -16.91
C ILE A 15 -1.46 21.89 -18.16
N GLY A 16 -1.11 23.15 -17.95
CA GLY A 16 -0.81 24.10 -19.02
C GLY A 16 0.40 23.69 -19.86
N CYS A 17 0.28 23.74 -21.19
CA CYS A 17 1.38 23.35 -22.10
C CYS A 17 2.46 24.42 -22.28
N LYS A 18 2.22 25.63 -21.78
CA LYS A 18 3.16 26.73 -21.94
C LYS A 18 4.42 26.51 -21.11
N TYR A 19 4.32 25.67 -20.08
CA TYR A 19 5.37 25.43 -19.11
C TYR A 19 5.61 23.93 -18.96
N GLU A 20 6.86 23.56 -18.80
CA GLU A 20 7.23 22.25 -18.29
C GLU A 20 7.25 22.32 -16.77
N PHE A 21 6.45 21.49 -16.11
CA PHE A 21 6.39 21.42 -14.66
C PHE A 21 7.25 20.26 -14.18
N TYR A 22 8.11 20.49 -13.19
CA TYR A 22 8.99 19.46 -12.63
C TYR A 22 8.45 18.93 -11.28
N ALA A 23 8.68 17.65 -11.02
CA ALA A 23 8.37 17.02 -9.74
C ALA A 23 9.60 16.92 -8.83
N HIS A 24 10.77 16.64 -9.41
CA HIS A 24 12.02 16.41 -8.68
C HIS A 24 13.25 16.99 -9.39
N LEU A 25 14.26 17.31 -8.58
CA LEU A 25 15.61 17.66 -9.01
C LEU A 25 16.61 16.71 -8.36
N ASN A 26 17.47 16.10 -9.16
CA ASN A 26 18.60 15.32 -8.65
C ASN A 26 19.84 16.22 -8.59
N LYS A 27 20.02 16.87 -7.44
CA LYS A 27 21.19 17.70 -7.12
C LYS A 27 22.27 16.82 -6.48
N ASP A 28 22.92 16.01 -7.30
CA ASP A 28 24.10 15.26 -6.85
C ASP A 28 25.24 16.25 -6.60
N ASN A 29 25.64 16.43 -5.35
CA ASN A 29 26.66 17.41 -4.92
C ASN A 29 28.04 17.20 -5.57
N SER A 30 28.25 16.06 -6.24
CA SER A 30 29.47 15.73 -6.95
C SER A 30 29.49 16.19 -8.42
N LYS A 31 28.36 16.66 -8.97
CA LYS A 31 28.20 17.02 -10.38
C LYS A 31 28.10 18.54 -10.59
N SER A 32 28.45 18.98 -11.80
CA SER A 32 28.34 20.39 -12.17
C SER A 32 26.86 20.83 -12.19
N ILE A 33 26.59 22.14 -12.11
CA ILE A 33 25.23 22.69 -12.23
C ILE A 33 24.55 22.29 -13.56
N GLU A 34 25.33 21.99 -14.59
CA GLU A 34 24.86 21.55 -15.91
C GLU A 34 24.38 20.09 -15.94
N ASP A 35 24.62 19.30 -14.88
CA ASP A 35 24.28 17.88 -14.77
C ASP A 35 23.05 17.58 -13.87
N ILE A 36 22.34 18.63 -13.40
CA ILE A 36 21.13 18.44 -12.57
C ILE A 36 20.04 17.81 -13.43
N ARG A 37 19.79 16.52 -13.20
CA ARG A 37 18.64 15.83 -13.81
C ARG A 37 17.35 16.39 -13.22
N LYS A 38 16.40 16.70 -14.08
CA LYS A 38 15.04 17.10 -13.72
C LYS A 38 14.07 15.99 -14.07
N GLU A 39 13.12 15.74 -13.19
CA GLU A 39 11.97 14.87 -13.47
C GLU A 39 10.77 15.75 -13.75
N THR A 40 10.13 15.59 -14.90
CA THR A 40 8.85 16.25 -15.17
C THR A 40 7.75 15.66 -14.30
N LEU A 41 6.71 16.45 -14.04
CA LEU A 41 5.55 15.98 -13.30
C LEU A 41 4.89 14.76 -13.97
N LYS A 42 4.88 14.71 -15.32
CA LYS A 42 4.38 13.55 -16.05
C LYS A 42 5.23 12.32 -15.86
N GLU A 43 6.55 12.43 -15.99
CA GLU A 43 7.45 11.30 -15.79
C GLU A 43 7.26 10.68 -14.41
N HIS A 44 7.23 11.52 -13.35
CA HIS A 44 6.99 11.07 -11.98
C HIS A 44 5.63 10.39 -11.82
N THR A 45 4.56 11.03 -12.27
CA THR A 45 3.20 10.48 -12.13
C THR A 45 3.03 9.17 -12.91
N ASP A 46 3.55 9.07 -14.13
CA ASP A 46 3.51 7.84 -14.92
C ASP A 46 4.29 6.71 -14.23
N LEU A 47 5.45 7.04 -13.65
CA LEU A 47 6.27 6.09 -12.91
C LEU A 47 5.54 5.60 -11.65
N CYS A 48 4.93 6.50 -10.87
CA CYS A 48 4.08 6.16 -9.73
C CYS A 48 2.93 5.23 -10.11
N ILE A 49 2.23 5.51 -11.22
CA ILE A 49 1.15 4.67 -11.73
C ILE A 49 1.67 3.29 -12.19
N SER A 50 2.86 3.24 -12.78
CA SER A 50 3.50 1.98 -13.17
C SER A 50 3.82 1.11 -11.95
N TYR A 51 4.34 1.71 -10.87
CA TYR A 51 4.59 1.05 -9.60
C TYR A 51 3.28 0.58 -8.95
N PHE A 52 2.24 1.40 -8.97
CA PHE A 52 0.91 1.02 -8.48
C PHE A 52 0.39 -0.24 -9.19
N LYS A 53 0.38 -0.25 -10.52
CA LYS A 53 -0.06 -1.41 -11.32
C LYS A 53 0.73 -2.67 -10.98
N LYS A 54 2.04 -2.51 -10.83
CA LYS A 54 2.95 -3.61 -10.51
C LYS A 54 2.70 -4.18 -9.10
N ILE A 55 2.57 -3.32 -8.09
CA ILE A 55 2.25 -3.72 -6.72
C ILE A 55 0.90 -4.45 -6.69
N VAL A 56 -0.13 -3.88 -7.33
CA VAL A 56 -1.48 -4.47 -7.39
C VAL A 56 -1.43 -5.88 -7.98
N SER A 57 -0.76 -6.03 -9.13
CA SER A 57 -0.60 -7.32 -9.80
C SER A 57 0.20 -8.33 -8.96
N ASP A 58 1.40 -7.95 -8.50
CA ASP A 58 2.31 -8.87 -7.81
C ASP A 58 1.71 -9.32 -6.46
N LYS A 59 1.03 -8.42 -5.75
CA LYS A 59 0.37 -8.71 -4.46
C LYS A 59 -1.07 -9.23 -4.60
N ARG A 60 -1.60 -9.37 -5.83
CA ARG A 60 -3.00 -9.75 -6.12
C ARG A 60 -4.04 -8.90 -5.39
N MET A 61 -3.81 -7.60 -5.33
CA MET A 61 -4.66 -6.68 -4.60
C MET A 61 -6.02 -6.46 -5.26
N GLU A 62 -6.19 -6.88 -6.52
CA GLU A 62 -7.49 -6.87 -7.19
C GLU A 62 -8.54 -7.63 -6.38
N ASN A 63 -8.16 -8.76 -5.78
CA ASN A 63 -9.07 -9.53 -4.92
C ASN A 63 -9.44 -8.74 -3.65
N THR A 64 -8.48 -8.04 -3.05
CA THR A 64 -8.74 -7.18 -1.89
C THR A 64 -9.72 -6.07 -2.23
N PHE A 65 -9.55 -5.43 -3.38
CA PHE A 65 -10.47 -4.36 -3.79
C PHE A 65 -11.84 -4.90 -4.20
N LEU A 66 -11.94 -6.04 -4.88
CA LEU A 66 -13.21 -6.70 -5.17
C LEU A 66 -13.96 -7.07 -3.89
N ASN A 67 -13.27 -7.64 -2.90
CA ASN A 67 -13.85 -7.93 -1.59
C ASN A 67 -14.35 -6.64 -0.91
N PHE A 68 -13.59 -5.55 -0.98
CA PHE A 68 -14.06 -4.26 -0.47
C PHE A 68 -15.32 -3.79 -1.22
N GLU A 69 -15.35 -3.87 -2.55
CA GLU A 69 -16.53 -3.47 -3.32
C GLU A 69 -17.76 -4.32 -2.98
N ASP A 70 -17.60 -5.65 -2.86
CA ASP A 70 -18.71 -6.57 -2.61
C ASP A 70 -19.32 -6.40 -1.22
N ASN A 71 -18.49 -6.07 -0.22
CA ASN A 71 -18.96 -5.87 1.14
C ASN A 71 -19.42 -4.42 1.40
N TYR A 72 -18.66 -3.42 0.93
CA TYR A 72 -18.93 -2.01 1.23
C TYR A 72 -19.90 -1.36 0.23
N PHE A 73 -19.95 -1.84 -1.02
CA PHE A 73 -20.80 -1.32 -2.10
C PHE A 73 -21.87 -2.32 -2.57
N LYS A 74 -22.43 -3.11 -1.63
CA LYS A 74 -23.38 -4.20 -1.93
C LYS A 74 -24.50 -3.84 -2.91
N ASP A 75 -25.08 -2.64 -2.78
CA ASP A 75 -26.21 -2.18 -3.60
C ASP A 75 -25.79 -1.17 -4.69
N MET A 76 -24.49 -0.97 -4.92
CA MET A 76 -23.98 -0.01 -5.90
C MET A 76 -23.93 -0.60 -7.31
N SER A 77 -24.41 0.16 -8.29
CA SER A 77 -24.33 -0.18 -9.71
C SER A 77 -22.89 -0.40 -10.19
N GLN A 78 -22.74 -1.08 -11.33
CA GLN A 78 -21.43 -1.22 -11.99
C GLN A 78 -20.86 0.13 -12.47
N THR A 79 -21.69 1.12 -12.77
CA THR A 79 -21.25 2.48 -13.09
C THR A 79 -20.58 3.11 -11.88
N GLY A 80 -21.20 2.99 -10.69
CA GLY A 80 -20.63 3.45 -9.43
C GLY A 80 -19.31 2.76 -9.09
N ARG A 81 -19.24 1.44 -9.25
CA ARG A 81 -18.00 0.66 -9.02
C ARG A 81 -16.88 1.07 -9.98
N LYS A 82 -17.18 1.32 -11.26
CA LYS A 82 -16.19 1.86 -12.21
C LYS A 82 -15.70 3.26 -11.79
N MET A 83 -16.60 4.11 -11.28
CA MET A 83 -16.21 5.41 -10.75
C MET A 83 -15.31 5.28 -9.51
N PHE A 84 -15.60 4.34 -8.61
CA PHE A 84 -14.72 4.03 -7.47
C PHE A 84 -13.30 3.67 -7.93
N ARG A 85 -13.17 2.75 -8.89
CA ARG A 85 -11.85 2.34 -9.42
C ARG A 85 -11.09 3.49 -10.06
N ARG A 86 -11.81 4.37 -10.78
CA ARG A 86 -11.27 5.61 -11.35
C ARG A 86 -10.78 6.57 -10.27
N LEU A 87 -11.54 6.80 -9.20
CA LEU A 87 -11.10 7.62 -8.06
C LEU A 87 -9.84 7.03 -7.40
N LEU A 88 -9.82 5.71 -7.17
CA LEU A 88 -8.72 5.02 -6.52
C LEU A 88 -7.41 5.17 -7.30
N VAL A 89 -7.37 4.80 -8.59
CA VAL A 89 -6.13 4.87 -9.37
C VAL A 89 -5.63 6.32 -9.54
N ASN A 90 -6.55 7.28 -9.67
CA ASN A 90 -6.18 8.69 -9.80
C ASN A 90 -5.79 9.35 -8.46
N THR A 91 -5.96 8.66 -7.33
CA THR A 91 -5.34 9.11 -6.07
C THR A 91 -3.82 9.12 -6.20
N ILE A 92 -3.26 8.10 -6.86
CA ILE A 92 -1.85 8.02 -7.22
C ILE A 92 -1.51 9.08 -8.29
N GLY A 93 -2.36 9.21 -9.30
CA GLY A 93 -2.15 10.15 -10.41
C GLY A 93 -2.07 11.62 -9.98
N PHE A 94 -2.87 12.02 -9.01
CA PHE A 94 -3.03 13.42 -8.61
C PHE A 94 -2.17 13.85 -7.42
N HIS A 95 -1.50 12.94 -6.71
CA HIS A 95 -0.87 13.29 -5.43
C HIS A 95 0.09 14.49 -5.51
N ASP A 96 0.78 14.64 -6.63
CA ASP A 96 1.76 15.68 -6.90
C ASP A 96 1.29 16.76 -7.88
N ILE A 97 0.03 16.73 -8.34
CA ILE A 97 -0.44 17.71 -9.32
C ILE A 97 -0.35 19.16 -8.81
N GLY A 98 -0.43 19.38 -7.50
CA GLY A 98 -0.21 20.67 -6.88
C GLY A 98 1.21 21.23 -7.06
N LYS A 99 2.18 20.43 -7.54
CA LYS A 99 3.50 20.94 -7.93
C LYS A 99 3.41 21.88 -9.14
N ILE A 100 2.27 21.99 -9.83
CA ILE A 100 2.02 23.08 -10.80
C ILE A 100 2.01 24.48 -10.17
N ASN A 101 1.97 24.57 -8.84
CA ASN A 101 2.10 25.81 -8.10
C ASN A 101 3.40 26.56 -8.50
N PRO A 102 3.29 27.78 -9.06
CA PRO A 102 4.43 28.61 -9.44
C PRO A 102 5.44 28.83 -8.31
N ASN A 103 4.98 28.98 -7.06
CA ASN A 103 5.88 29.15 -5.92
C ASN A 103 6.64 27.86 -5.59
N PHE A 104 6.02 26.69 -5.77
CA PHE A 104 6.74 25.41 -5.68
C PHE A 104 7.80 25.30 -6.78
N GLN A 105 7.42 25.60 -8.03
CA GLN A 105 8.34 25.54 -9.17
C GLN A 105 9.54 26.48 -9.02
N ASN A 106 9.29 27.73 -8.62
CA ASN A 106 10.35 28.72 -8.41
C ASN A 106 11.29 28.33 -7.27
N THR A 107 10.77 27.85 -6.14
CA THR A 107 11.57 27.68 -4.90
C THR A 107 12.13 26.28 -4.70
N LYS A 108 11.48 25.24 -5.24
CA LYS A 108 11.88 23.84 -5.06
C LYS A 108 12.47 23.23 -6.32
N MET A 109 12.00 23.65 -7.50
CA MET A 109 12.39 23.07 -8.79
C MET A 109 13.31 23.96 -9.63
N ASP A 110 13.74 25.12 -9.10
CA ASP A 110 14.54 26.12 -9.83
C ASP A 110 13.97 26.41 -11.23
N ASN A 111 12.63 26.48 -11.32
CA ASN A 111 11.88 26.63 -12.56
C ASN A 111 11.04 27.89 -12.51
N MET A 112 11.57 28.97 -13.08
CA MET A 112 11.00 30.31 -12.97
C MET A 112 9.78 30.49 -13.88
N LEU A 113 8.58 30.29 -13.32
CA LEU A 113 7.31 30.41 -14.06
C LEU A 113 6.77 31.85 -14.18
N GLY A 114 7.55 32.85 -13.75
CA GLY A 114 7.25 34.27 -13.94
C GLY A 114 6.06 34.79 -13.11
N LYS A 115 5.22 35.64 -13.73
CA LYS A 115 4.22 36.53 -13.07
C LYS A 115 3.16 35.85 -12.19
N TYR A 116 3.01 34.52 -12.24
CA TYR A 116 2.00 33.81 -11.46
C TYR A 116 2.39 33.57 -9.99
N ALA A 117 3.64 33.81 -9.62
CA ALA A 117 4.12 33.63 -8.24
C ALA A 117 3.33 34.49 -7.22
N GLU A 118 2.97 35.72 -7.60
CA GLU A 118 2.21 36.64 -6.74
C GLU A 118 0.79 36.12 -6.46
N THR A 119 0.13 35.54 -7.48
CA THR A 119 -1.21 34.97 -7.35
C THR A 119 -1.27 33.78 -6.40
N PHE A 120 -0.16 33.05 -6.23
CA PHE A 120 -0.05 31.91 -5.32
C PHE A 120 0.61 32.27 -3.98
N SER A 121 0.80 33.57 -3.68
CA SER A 121 1.56 34.03 -2.50
C SER A 121 1.02 33.47 -1.18
N GLY A 122 -0.29 33.49 -0.98
CA GLY A 122 -0.90 32.93 0.25
C GLY A 122 -0.98 31.40 0.29
N ILE A 123 -0.88 30.72 -0.87
CA ILE A 123 -0.73 29.26 -0.94
C ILE A 123 0.70 28.83 -0.52
N GLY A 124 1.71 29.68 -0.78
CA GLY A 124 3.11 29.36 -0.52
C GLY A 124 3.61 28.23 -1.42
N SER A 125 4.50 27.35 -0.91
CA SER A 125 5.00 26.19 -1.65
C SER A 125 4.29 24.88 -1.29
N GLU A 126 3.10 24.91 -0.69
CA GLU A 126 2.36 23.70 -0.32
C GLU A 126 1.70 23.07 -1.54
N HIS A 127 2.21 21.92 -1.99
CA HIS A 127 1.62 21.19 -3.10
C HIS A 127 0.60 20.15 -2.66
N SER A 128 0.77 19.48 -1.52
CA SER A 128 -0.10 18.37 -1.12
C SER A 128 -1.57 18.79 -0.93
N LEU A 129 -1.84 19.90 -0.23
CA LEU A 129 -3.21 20.40 -0.08
C LEU A 129 -3.78 20.91 -1.43
N LEU A 130 -2.96 21.58 -2.25
CA LEU A 130 -3.38 21.99 -3.59
C LEU A 130 -3.72 20.79 -4.47
N SER A 131 -2.94 19.70 -4.42
CA SER A 131 -3.23 18.45 -5.10
C SER A 131 -4.59 17.89 -4.69
N SER A 132 -4.90 17.91 -3.39
CA SER A 132 -6.21 17.49 -2.87
C SER A 132 -7.35 18.33 -3.43
N VAL A 133 -7.20 19.65 -3.47
CA VAL A 133 -8.21 20.56 -4.04
C VAL A 133 -8.43 20.29 -5.52
N LEU A 134 -7.35 20.13 -6.29
CA LEU A 134 -7.43 19.85 -7.74
C LEU A 134 -8.03 18.47 -8.03
N TYR A 135 -7.73 17.47 -7.19
CA TYR A 135 -8.37 16.15 -7.27
C TYR A 135 -9.89 16.24 -7.02
N ILE A 136 -10.31 16.97 -5.98
CA ILE A 136 -11.74 17.19 -5.68
C ILE A 136 -12.41 17.92 -6.84
N ASP A 137 -11.83 19.03 -7.30
CA ASP A 137 -12.36 19.78 -8.44
C ASP A 137 -12.50 18.90 -9.69
N TYR A 138 -11.51 18.04 -9.96
CA TYR A 138 -11.51 17.20 -11.14
C TYR A 138 -12.72 16.26 -11.17
N PHE A 139 -13.02 15.59 -10.05
CA PHE A 139 -14.02 14.53 -10.00
C PHE A 139 -15.41 14.97 -9.52
N ILE A 140 -15.56 16.11 -8.86
CA ILE A 140 -16.82 16.47 -8.19
C ILE A 140 -18.02 16.55 -9.14
N GLU A 141 -17.86 17.13 -10.33
CA GLU A 141 -18.97 17.22 -11.31
C GLU A 141 -19.35 15.85 -11.88
N GLU A 142 -18.36 14.99 -12.13
CA GLU A 142 -18.60 13.61 -12.57
C GLU A 142 -19.41 12.84 -11.52
N ILE A 143 -19.05 12.96 -10.23
CA ILE A 143 -19.80 12.35 -9.12
C ILE A 143 -21.20 12.93 -8.99
N LEU A 144 -21.36 14.26 -9.10
CA LEU A 144 -22.68 14.91 -8.97
C LEU A 144 -23.67 14.48 -10.06
N SER A 145 -23.16 14.13 -11.24
CA SER A 145 -23.96 13.62 -12.36
C SER A 145 -24.49 12.19 -12.16
N LEU A 146 -23.96 11.45 -11.18
CA LEU A 146 -24.36 10.08 -10.88
C LEU A 146 -25.71 10.01 -10.16
N SER A 147 -26.41 8.89 -10.36
CA SER A 147 -27.65 8.59 -9.66
C SER A 147 -27.41 8.10 -8.22
N ASN A 148 -28.49 7.92 -7.45
CA ASN A 148 -28.37 7.31 -6.12
C ASN A 148 -28.00 5.81 -6.20
N GLU A 149 -28.45 5.10 -7.24
CA GLU A 149 -28.12 3.68 -7.48
C GLU A 149 -26.63 3.49 -7.82
N ASP A 150 -26.01 4.50 -8.41
CA ASP A 150 -24.56 4.55 -8.62
C ASP A 150 -23.78 4.85 -7.33
N GLY A 151 -24.46 5.07 -6.20
CA GLY A 151 -23.83 5.33 -4.91
C GLY A 151 -23.16 6.70 -4.82
N ARG A 152 -23.69 7.72 -5.52
CA ARG A 152 -23.16 9.11 -5.56
C ARG A 152 -22.62 9.62 -4.22
N LEU A 153 -23.39 9.52 -3.14
CA LEU A 153 -22.99 10.02 -1.83
C LEU A 153 -21.86 9.22 -1.18
N ILE A 154 -21.80 7.91 -1.44
CA ILE A 154 -20.70 7.06 -0.98
C ILE A 154 -19.42 7.43 -1.75
N LEU A 155 -19.51 7.61 -3.06
CA LEU A 155 -18.38 8.04 -3.89
C LEU A 155 -17.88 9.44 -3.52
N MET A 156 -18.78 10.35 -3.10
CA MET A 156 -18.40 11.65 -2.55
C MET A 156 -17.54 11.49 -1.28
N SER A 157 -17.92 10.59 -0.37
CA SER A 157 -17.10 10.26 0.81
C SER A 157 -15.74 9.70 0.41
N ILE A 158 -15.71 8.71 -0.50
CA ILE A 158 -14.46 8.09 -0.98
C ILE A 158 -13.53 9.13 -1.62
N MET A 159 -14.07 10.04 -2.44
CA MET A 159 -13.30 11.15 -3.01
C MET A 159 -12.63 11.99 -1.92
N MET A 160 -13.32 12.28 -0.82
CA MET A 160 -12.76 13.07 0.27
C MET A 160 -11.73 12.30 1.11
N PHE A 161 -11.91 10.99 1.32
CA PHE A 161 -10.87 10.13 1.91
C PHE A 161 -9.62 10.04 1.03
N ASN A 162 -9.79 9.95 -0.30
CA ASN A 162 -8.68 9.96 -1.25
C ASN A 162 -7.95 11.32 -1.24
N ALA A 163 -8.71 12.42 -1.25
CA ALA A 163 -8.16 13.77 -1.15
C ALA A 163 -7.42 13.99 0.17
N TYR A 164 -7.90 13.39 1.27
CA TYR A 164 -7.21 13.38 2.55
C TYR A 164 -5.87 12.63 2.46
N ALA A 165 -5.85 11.42 1.92
CA ALA A 165 -4.61 10.67 1.71
C ALA A 165 -3.59 11.46 0.86
N ILE A 166 -4.05 12.13 -0.20
CA ILE A 166 -3.23 13.05 -1.01
C ILE A 166 -2.69 14.20 -0.16
N SER A 167 -3.49 14.81 0.71
CA SER A 167 -3.03 15.96 1.50
C SER A 167 -1.90 15.60 2.47
N ARG A 168 -1.82 14.31 2.86
CA ARG A 168 -0.89 13.81 3.87
C ARG A 168 0.30 13.06 3.32
N HIS A 169 0.47 12.84 2.02
CA HIS A 169 1.49 11.91 1.48
C HIS A 169 2.96 12.20 1.87
N HIS A 170 3.29 13.40 2.38
CA HIS A 170 4.61 13.73 2.94
C HIS A 170 4.68 13.78 4.48
N SER A 171 3.64 13.32 5.17
CA SER A 171 3.49 13.43 6.62
C SER A 171 2.71 12.24 7.17
N ASN A 172 2.73 11.99 8.47
CA ASN A 172 1.86 10.96 9.05
C ASN A 172 0.38 11.35 8.89
N LEU A 173 -0.50 10.36 8.77
CA LEU A 173 -1.94 10.57 8.87
C LEU A 173 -2.28 11.15 10.25
N ASP A 174 -3.13 12.18 10.28
CA ASP A 174 -3.72 12.77 11.47
C ASP A 174 -5.24 12.49 11.52
N GLY A 175 -6.01 13.31 12.24
CA GLY A 175 -7.46 13.15 12.28
C GLY A 175 -8.09 13.61 10.97
N PHE A 176 -8.97 12.80 10.38
CA PHE A 176 -9.70 13.21 9.17
C PHE A 176 -10.48 14.53 9.35
N ASN A 177 -10.94 14.84 10.57
CA ASN A 177 -11.57 16.12 10.87
C ASN A 177 -10.62 17.34 10.69
N GLU A 178 -9.31 17.17 10.93
CA GLU A 178 -8.30 18.20 10.69
C GLU A 178 -8.13 18.49 9.19
N PHE A 179 -8.37 17.50 8.34
CA PHE A 179 -8.44 17.74 6.90
C PHE A 179 -9.71 18.47 6.51
N LEU A 180 -10.87 18.06 7.04
CA LEU A 180 -12.14 18.74 6.76
C LEU A 180 -12.14 20.20 7.24
N SER A 181 -11.41 20.51 8.32
CA SER A 181 -11.29 21.88 8.84
C SER A 181 -10.55 22.80 7.88
N LYS A 182 -9.67 22.29 6.99
CA LYS A 182 -9.00 23.08 5.94
C LYS A 182 -9.96 23.72 4.93
N PHE A 183 -11.23 23.32 4.94
CA PHE A 183 -12.29 23.86 4.10
C PHE A 183 -13.32 24.68 4.87
N ASN A 184 -13.02 25.10 6.11
CA ASN A 184 -13.80 26.11 6.81
C ASN A 184 -13.52 27.51 6.24
N GLU A 185 -14.42 28.47 6.49
CA GLU A 185 -14.22 29.86 6.10
C GLU A 185 -12.88 30.42 6.60
N GLY A 186 -12.12 31.06 5.70
CA GLY A 186 -10.81 31.64 6.01
C GLY A 186 -9.64 30.63 6.06
N GLU A 187 -9.90 29.34 5.87
CA GLU A 187 -8.84 28.32 5.84
C GLU A 187 -8.24 28.12 4.44
N LYS A 188 -7.04 27.53 4.41
CA LYS A 188 -6.20 27.45 3.23
C LYS A 188 -6.82 26.72 2.03
N GLY A 189 -7.69 25.73 2.28
CA GLY A 189 -8.42 25.05 1.21
C GLY A 189 -9.39 25.98 0.49
N ILE A 190 -10.05 26.89 1.22
CA ILE A 190 -10.93 27.92 0.64
C ILE A 190 -10.12 28.97 -0.12
N GLU A 191 -8.97 29.38 0.42
CA GLU A 191 -8.05 30.31 -0.26
C GLU A 191 -7.58 29.75 -1.62
N ILE A 192 -7.22 28.47 -1.68
CA ILE A 192 -6.87 27.81 -2.95
C ILE A 192 -8.05 27.85 -3.92
N ILE A 193 -9.26 27.50 -3.47
CA ILE A 193 -10.47 27.52 -4.31
C ILE A 193 -10.72 28.92 -4.88
N ASN A 194 -10.61 29.96 -4.05
CA ASN A 194 -10.84 31.35 -4.46
C ASN A 194 -9.76 31.81 -5.43
N THR A 195 -8.50 31.44 -5.21
CA THR A 195 -7.39 31.73 -6.13
C THR A 195 -7.68 31.24 -7.55
N PHE A 196 -8.18 30.00 -7.69
CA PHE A 196 -8.52 29.43 -9.01
C PHE A 196 -9.81 29.99 -9.61
N LYS A 197 -10.73 30.49 -8.80
CA LYS A 197 -11.98 31.11 -9.28
C LYS A 197 -11.82 32.56 -9.72
N GLU A 198 -11.01 33.32 -9.02
CA GLU A 198 -10.89 34.78 -9.20
C GLU A 198 -9.86 35.14 -10.27
N ASN A 199 -9.03 34.19 -10.69
CA ASN A 199 -7.93 34.42 -11.61
C ASN A 199 -7.99 33.46 -12.81
N ASP A 200 -7.54 33.90 -13.98
CA ASP A 200 -7.40 33.04 -15.16
C ASP A 200 -6.19 32.10 -15.00
N MET A 201 -6.48 30.87 -14.60
CA MET A 201 -5.49 29.81 -14.37
C MET A 201 -5.30 28.87 -15.56
N ASN A 202 -5.89 29.14 -16.74
CA ASN A 202 -5.86 28.22 -17.88
C ASN A 202 -4.44 27.89 -18.39
N ASN A 203 -3.47 28.78 -18.14
CA ASN A 203 -2.05 28.56 -18.47
C ASN A 203 -1.32 27.62 -17.49
N ILE A 204 -1.94 27.28 -16.35
CA ILE A 204 -1.40 26.38 -15.32
C ILE A 204 -2.28 25.13 -15.20
N TYR A 205 -3.60 25.31 -15.08
CA TYR A 205 -4.61 24.26 -14.98
C TYR A 205 -5.69 24.50 -16.03
N ARG A 206 -5.72 23.64 -17.05
CA ARG A 206 -6.53 23.79 -18.27
C ARG A 206 -7.98 23.35 -18.11
N LYS A 207 -8.27 22.56 -17.09
CA LYS A 207 -9.65 22.17 -16.81
C LYS A 207 -10.38 23.38 -16.25
N ASN A 208 -11.60 23.61 -16.74
CA ASN A 208 -12.50 24.60 -16.16
C ASN A 208 -12.72 24.29 -14.68
N PHE A 209 -12.20 25.15 -13.82
CA PHE A 209 -12.31 25.01 -12.37
C PHE A 209 -13.76 25.26 -11.95
N SER A 210 -14.35 24.29 -11.27
CA SER A 210 -15.78 24.19 -10.97
C SER A 210 -16.08 24.20 -9.47
N LEU A 211 -15.13 23.73 -8.66
CA LEU A 211 -15.27 23.66 -7.20
C LEU A 211 -15.49 25.06 -6.61
N SER A 212 -16.38 25.16 -5.63
CA SER A 212 -16.70 26.41 -4.94
C SER A 212 -16.73 26.20 -3.44
N GLU A 213 -16.51 27.28 -2.69
CA GLU A 213 -16.62 27.31 -1.23
C GLU A 213 -17.98 26.73 -0.76
N ASN A 214 -19.09 27.29 -1.25
CA ASN A 214 -20.42 26.80 -0.92
C ASN A 214 -20.62 25.30 -1.18
N ARG A 215 -19.97 24.76 -2.22
CA ARG A 215 -20.08 23.34 -2.56
C ARG A 215 -19.23 22.49 -1.63
N ILE A 216 -17.96 22.84 -1.40
CA ILE A 216 -17.08 22.04 -0.55
C ILE A 216 -17.53 22.09 0.92
N VAL A 217 -18.05 23.23 1.39
CA VAL A 217 -18.63 23.35 2.74
C VAL A 217 -19.81 22.40 2.91
N LYS A 218 -20.70 22.29 1.91
CA LYS A 218 -21.82 21.32 1.94
C LYS A 218 -21.33 19.87 1.96
N VAL A 219 -20.31 19.55 1.16
CA VAL A 219 -19.70 18.19 1.14
C VAL A 219 -19.09 17.88 2.51
N CYS A 220 -18.31 18.79 3.09
CA CYS A 220 -17.73 18.63 4.42
C CYS A 220 -18.81 18.49 5.50
N GLY A 221 -19.90 19.27 5.41
CA GLY A 221 -21.05 19.18 6.32
C GLY A 221 -21.71 17.80 6.27
N TYR A 222 -22.00 17.30 5.07
CA TYR A 222 -22.55 15.94 4.86
C TYR A 222 -21.65 14.85 5.46
N ILE A 223 -20.34 14.93 5.21
CA ILE A 223 -19.38 13.95 5.72
C ILE A 223 -19.30 14.01 7.25
N LYS A 224 -19.27 15.22 7.83
CA LYS A 224 -19.26 15.38 9.28
C LYS A 224 -20.49 14.74 9.91
N GLU A 225 -21.68 15.00 9.37
CA GLU A 225 -22.93 14.41 9.85
C GLU A 225 -22.90 12.88 9.76
N LYS A 226 -22.55 12.35 8.58
CA LYS A 226 -22.53 10.91 8.33
C LYS A 226 -21.55 10.12 9.20
N TYR A 227 -20.35 10.66 9.46
CA TYR A 227 -19.28 9.89 10.12
C TYR A 227 -19.00 10.31 11.56
N PHE A 228 -19.57 11.41 12.05
CA PHE A 228 -19.49 11.78 13.47
C PHE A 228 -20.81 11.59 14.20
N ASN A 229 -21.96 11.72 13.53
CA ASN A 229 -23.26 11.61 14.19
C ASN A 229 -23.99 10.29 13.84
N GLU A 230 -23.79 9.77 12.63
CA GLU A 230 -24.49 8.59 12.10
C GLU A 230 -23.54 7.41 11.81
N ALA A 231 -22.40 7.37 12.50
CA ALA A 231 -21.37 6.38 12.22
C ALA A 231 -21.88 4.95 12.42
N ASP A 232 -21.76 4.15 11.36
CA ASP A 232 -21.97 2.71 11.39
C ASP A 232 -20.62 2.04 11.64
N ASP A 233 -20.50 1.28 12.73
CA ASP A 233 -19.22 0.71 13.19
C ASP A 233 -18.57 -0.19 12.13
N GLU A 234 -19.37 -1.03 11.47
CA GLU A 234 -18.86 -1.97 10.47
C GLU A 234 -18.36 -1.23 9.22
N LYS A 235 -19.17 -0.32 8.67
CA LYS A 235 -18.78 0.54 7.54
C LYS A 235 -17.57 1.42 7.86
N SER A 236 -17.45 1.84 9.11
CA SER A 236 -16.31 2.63 9.58
C SER A 236 -15.02 1.81 9.58
N ILE A 237 -15.07 0.53 9.95
CA ILE A 237 -13.92 -0.39 9.83
C ILE A 237 -13.49 -0.56 8.38
N TYR A 238 -14.45 -0.76 7.45
CA TYR A 238 -14.14 -0.87 6.02
C TYR A 238 -13.46 0.39 5.48
N LEU A 239 -13.99 1.57 5.79
CA LEU A 239 -13.41 2.84 5.36
C LEU A 239 -12.04 3.10 5.97
N TYR A 240 -11.86 2.80 7.25
CA TYR A 240 -10.56 2.91 7.91
C TYR A 240 -9.53 2.00 7.24
N ALA A 241 -9.89 0.74 6.98
CA ALA A 241 -9.01 -0.19 6.28
C ALA A 241 -8.67 0.31 4.86
N TYR A 242 -9.66 0.83 4.13
CA TYR A 242 -9.46 1.43 2.81
C TYR A 242 -8.54 2.66 2.85
N GLU A 243 -8.74 3.57 3.80
CA GLU A 243 -7.93 4.79 3.96
C GLU A 243 -6.46 4.45 4.26
N ARG A 244 -6.22 3.50 5.18
CA ARG A 244 -4.87 2.99 5.44
C ARG A 244 -4.25 2.33 4.22
N LEU A 245 -5.04 1.57 3.45
CA LEU A 245 -4.58 0.89 2.25
C LEU A 245 -4.18 1.88 1.15
N ILE A 246 -5.05 2.83 0.82
CA ILE A 246 -4.79 3.80 -0.26
C ILE A 246 -3.65 4.75 0.10
N TYR A 247 -3.56 5.20 1.35
CA TYR A 247 -2.43 5.99 1.83
C TYR A 247 -1.11 5.21 1.72
N SER A 248 -1.10 3.95 2.16
CA SER A 248 0.11 3.11 2.08
C SER A 248 0.54 2.87 0.63
N LEU A 249 -0.41 2.58 -0.26
CA LEU A 249 -0.15 2.44 -1.69
C LEU A 249 0.43 3.72 -2.28
N LEU A 250 -0.15 4.88 -1.96
CA LEU A 250 0.32 6.18 -2.43
C LEU A 250 1.77 6.43 -2.00
N VAL A 251 2.06 6.32 -0.70
CA VAL A 251 3.40 6.56 -0.17
C VAL A 251 4.41 5.56 -0.73
N CYS A 252 4.05 4.28 -0.88
CA CYS A 252 4.94 3.29 -1.48
C CYS A 252 5.25 3.62 -2.95
N CYS A 253 4.24 4.00 -3.74
CA CYS A 253 4.44 4.33 -5.16
C CYS A 253 5.34 5.57 -5.32
N ASP A 254 5.06 6.63 -4.56
CA ASP A 254 5.86 7.87 -4.57
C ASP A 254 7.31 7.61 -4.12
N PHE A 255 7.49 6.82 -3.06
CA PHE A 255 8.81 6.44 -2.57
C PHE A 255 9.60 5.62 -3.62
N TYR A 256 8.96 4.66 -4.29
CA TYR A 256 9.63 3.84 -5.29
C TYR A 256 9.96 4.62 -6.56
N ALA A 257 9.03 5.44 -7.05
CA ALA A 257 9.26 6.30 -8.21
C ALA A 257 10.39 7.32 -7.94
N THR A 258 10.33 8.01 -6.79
CA THR A 258 11.37 8.95 -6.38
C THR A 258 12.73 8.24 -6.21
N SER A 259 12.75 7.06 -5.61
CA SER A 259 14.00 6.28 -5.45
C SER A 259 14.60 5.87 -6.80
N GLU A 260 13.77 5.47 -7.75
CA GLU A 260 14.21 5.15 -9.11
C GLU A 260 14.75 6.38 -9.83
N PHE A 261 14.07 7.52 -9.74
CA PHE A 261 14.57 8.76 -10.34
C PHE A 261 15.90 9.22 -9.72
N MET A 262 15.98 9.22 -8.38
CA MET A 262 17.14 9.73 -7.65
C MET A 262 18.35 8.80 -7.77
N ASN A 263 18.15 7.49 -7.63
CA ASN A 263 19.24 6.52 -7.50
C ASN A 263 19.44 5.66 -8.76
N LYS A 264 18.52 5.74 -9.75
CA LYS A 264 18.49 4.86 -10.93
C LYS A 264 18.37 3.37 -10.57
N THR A 265 17.74 3.09 -9.43
CA THR A 265 17.49 1.75 -8.92
C THR A 265 16.01 1.41 -9.11
N ILE A 266 15.71 0.38 -9.90
CA ILE A 266 14.34 -0.08 -10.11
C ILE A 266 13.97 -1.07 -9.02
N ILE A 267 12.82 -0.89 -8.40
CA ILE A 267 12.31 -1.82 -7.41
C ILE A 267 11.52 -2.92 -8.12
N SER A 268 12.13 -4.09 -8.22
CA SER A 268 11.63 -5.17 -9.08
C SER A 268 10.67 -6.13 -8.39
N ASP A 269 10.73 -6.21 -7.06
CA ASP A 269 10.21 -7.29 -6.24
C ASP A 269 9.78 -6.69 -4.89
N PHE A 270 8.52 -6.91 -4.48
CA PHE A 270 7.98 -6.35 -3.24
C PHE A 270 7.84 -7.42 -2.14
N GLY A 271 8.64 -8.47 -2.24
CA GLY A 271 8.76 -9.53 -1.25
C GLY A 271 7.54 -10.44 -1.27
N GLU A 272 7.12 -10.85 -2.45
CA GLU A 272 6.14 -11.89 -2.68
C GLU A 272 6.80 -13.27 -2.67
N ILE A 273 6.20 -14.22 -1.95
CA ILE A 273 6.45 -15.64 -2.14
C ILE A 273 5.78 -16.06 -3.43
N ARG A 274 6.56 -16.20 -4.50
CA ARG A 274 6.08 -16.66 -5.81
C ARG A 274 5.88 -18.17 -5.86
N ASN A 275 6.73 -18.91 -5.16
CA ASN A 275 6.67 -20.36 -5.10
C ASN A 275 6.97 -20.85 -3.68
N ILE A 276 5.93 -21.28 -2.96
CA ILE A 276 6.10 -21.79 -1.59
C ILE A 276 6.94 -23.06 -1.54
N ASP A 277 7.01 -23.84 -2.62
CA ASP A 277 7.80 -25.07 -2.68
C ASP A 277 9.28 -24.83 -2.41
N GLU A 278 9.80 -23.64 -2.72
CA GLU A 278 11.19 -23.27 -2.44
C GLU A 278 11.50 -23.36 -0.94
N PHE A 279 10.51 -23.11 -0.09
CA PHE A 279 10.60 -23.29 1.35
C PHE A 279 10.08 -24.67 1.76
N TYR A 280 8.91 -25.07 1.25
CA TYR A 280 8.24 -26.22 1.81
C TYR A 280 8.97 -27.53 1.51
N LYS A 281 9.65 -27.66 0.37
CA LYS A 281 10.46 -28.87 0.07
C LYS A 281 11.63 -29.02 1.04
N ILE A 282 12.32 -27.93 1.37
CA ILE A 282 13.41 -27.93 2.35
C ILE A 282 12.87 -28.35 3.73
N TYR A 283 11.74 -27.76 4.12
CA TYR A 283 11.09 -28.09 5.38
C TYR A 283 10.63 -29.56 5.45
N LYS A 284 10.03 -30.09 4.37
CA LYS A 284 9.62 -31.49 4.25
C LYS A 284 10.80 -32.47 4.32
N ASP A 285 12.01 -32.01 3.95
CA ASP A 285 13.22 -32.83 3.97
C ASP A 285 13.85 -32.95 5.37
N THR A 286 13.38 -32.17 6.35
CA THR A 286 13.89 -32.25 7.73
C THR A 286 13.55 -33.59 8.40
N ASP A 287 14.46 -34.08 9.25
CA ASP A 287 14.25 -35.33 10.01
C ASP A 287 12.98 -35.28 10.86
N VAL A 288 12.68 -34.12 11.44
CA VAL A 288 11.47 -33.90 12.25
C VAL A 288 10.22 -34.13 11.40
N TYR A 289 10.13 -33.51 10.22
CA TYR A 289 8.96 -33.67 9.35
C TYR A 289 8.81 -35.11 8.87
N LYS A 290 9.90 -35.75 8.43
CA LYS A 290 9.90 -37.16 8.00
C LYS A 290 9.41 -38.09 9.11
N SER A 291 9.88 -37.89 10.35
CA SER A 291 9.46 -38.69 11.50
C SER A 291 7.98 -38.51 11.84
N ILE A 292 7.43 -37.30 11.69
CA ILE A 292 6.00 -37.01 11.86
C ILE A 292 5.17 -37.78 10.84
N ARG A 293 5.60 -37.80 9.57
CA ARG A 293 4.88 -38.51 8.49
C ARG A 293 4.97 -40.03 8.66
N GLU A 294 6.12 -40.56 9.04
CA GLU A 294 6.26 -41.99 9.38
C GLU A 294 5.31 -42.38 10.52
N TYR A 295 5.22 -41.54 11.56
CA TYR A 295 4.29 -41.75 12.66
C TYR A 295 2.82 -41.70 12.21
N GLU A 296 2.47 -40.75 11.33
CA GLU A 296 1.12 -40.63 10.75
C GLU A 296 0.68 -41.93 10.07
N ASP A 297 1.55 -42.49 9.22
CA ASP A 297 1.25 -43.69 8.45
C ASP A 297 1.19 -44.95 9.31
N THR A 298 2.05 -45.03 10.34
CA THR A 298 2.21 -46.26 11.12
C THR A 298 1.27 -46.35 12.31
N LYS A 299 0.97 -45.22 12.99
CA LYS A 299 0.37 -45.19 14.33
C LYS A 299 -0.88 -44.31 14.46
N TYR A 300 -0.84 -43.09 13.93
CA TYR A 300 -1.87 -42.07 14.20
C TYR A 300 -3.31 -42.50 13.85
N LYS A 301 -3.48 -43.35 12.83
CA LYS A 301 -4.81 -43.84 12.38
C LYS A 301 -5.34 -45.06 13.15
N LYS A 302 -4.57 -45.66 14.09
CA LYS A 302 -4.89 -47.00 14.64
C LYS A 302 -5.47 -47.01 16.06
N SER A 303 -5.18 -46.02 16.92
CA SER A 303 -5.78 -45.87 18.27
C SER A 303 -5.39 -44.50 18.87
N LYS A 304 -6.32 -43.81 19.54
CA LYS A 304 -6.17 -42.43 20.06
C LYS A 304 -6.04 -42.33 21.59
N ASP A 305 -5.93 -43.42 22.34
CA ASP A 305 -5.73 -43.32 23.79
C ASP A 305 -4.28 -42.92 24.13
N LEU A 306 -4.08 -41.63 24.40
CA LEU A 306 -2.79 -41.03 24.75
C LEU A 306 -2.67 -40.75 26.26
N SER A 307 -3.64 -41.19 27.09
CA SER A 307 -3.70 -40.85 28.52
C SER A 307 -2.46 -41.26 29.31
N ASN A 308 -1.77 -42.31 28.85
CA ASN A 308 -0.56 -42.86 29.48
C ASN A 308 0.73 -42.62 28.66
N GLU A 309 0.67 -41.84 27.58
CA GLU A 309 1.84 -41.56 26.74
C GLU A 309 2.80 -40.60 27.46
N LYS A 310 4.05 -41.03 27.65
CA LYS A 310 5.11 -40.26 28.34
C LYS A 310 6.10 -39.65 27.35
N ASN A 311 6.11 -40.11 26.11
CA ASN A 311 6.98 -39.59 25.07
C ASN A 311 6.43 -38.26 24.55
N ILE A 312 7.08 -37.18 24.96
CA ILE A 312 6.71 -35.82 24.53
C ILE A 312 6.70 -35.66 23.00
N ASN A 313 7.54 -36.38 22.26
CA ASN A 313 7.58 -36.28 20.80
C ASN A 313 6.36 -36.95 20.15
N VAL A 314 5.80 -38.00 20.77
CA VAL A 314 4.53 -38.59 20.32
C VAL A 314 3.41 -37.56 20.52
N LEU A 315 3.30 -36.97 21.71
CA LEU A 315 2.29 -35.95 22.00
C LEU A 315 2.40 -34.73 21.06
N ARG A 316 3.63 -34.25 20.78
CA ARG A 316 3.87 -33.17 19.82
C ARG A 316 3.42 -33.54 18.40
N THR A 317 3.68 -34.78 17.99
CA THR A 317 3.30 -35.29 16.66
C THR A 317 1.80 -35.40 16.52
N GLU A 318 1.11 -35.93 17.53
CA GLU A 318 -0.35 -35.97 17.61
C GLU A 318 -0.95 -34.57 17.49
N MET A 319 -0.46 -33.60 18.29
CA MET A 319 -0.93 -32.20 18.22
C MET A 319 -0.68 -31.56 16.85
N PHE A 320 0.47 -31.84 16.23
CA PHE A 320 0.80 -31.34 14.90
C PHE A 320 -0.18 -31.86 13.84
N LEU A 321 -0.47 -33.17 13.87
CA LEU A 321 -1.33 -33.82 12.90
C LEU A 321 -2.82 -33.48 13.13
N ASP A 322 -3.26 -33.39 14.38
CA ASP A 322 -4.60 -32.92 14.73
C ASP A 322 -4.82 -31.49 14.23
N ALA A 323 -3.85 -30.58 14.46
CA ALA A 323 -3.94 -29.19 13.99
C ALA A 323 -3.93 -29.10 12.45
N GLU A 324 -3.10 -29.89 11.76
CA GLU A 324 -3.09 -29.93 10.29
C GLU A 324 -4.43 -30.41 9.74
N ARG A 325 -4.99 -31.48 10.29
CA ARG A 325 -6.29 -32.00 9.84
C ARG A 325 -7.41 -31.01 10.09
N GLU A 326 -7.39 -30.31 11.22
CA GLU A 326 -8.42 -29.32 11.54
C GLU A 326 -8.33 -28.09 10.65
N LEU A 327 -7.12 -27.64 10.31
CA LEU A 327 -6.90 -26.60 9.31
C LEU A 327 -7.50 -27.01 7.96
N LEU A 328 -7.18 -28.20 7.46
CA LEU A 328 -7.63 -28.66 6.14
C LEU A 328 -9.16 -28.81 6.04
N LYS A 329 -9.83 -29.15 7.13
CA LYS A 329 -11.31 -29.20 7.17
C LYS A 329 -11.96 -27.83 7.09
N ASN A 330 -11.27 -26.80 7.60
CA ASN A 330 -11.78 -25.44 7.72
C ASN A 330 -10.92 -24.48 6.88
N ILE A 331 -10.45 -24.91 5.70
CA ILE A 331 -9.44 -24.20 4.92
C ILE A 331 -9.92 -22.84 4.38
N ASP A 332 -11.23 -22.66 4.28
CA ASP A 332 -11.86 -21.42 3.79
C ASP A 332 -12.05 -20.35 4.89
N GLU A 333 -11.70 -20.67 6.14
CA GLU A 333 -11.75 -19.72 7.27
C GLU A 333 -10.58 -18.73 7.27
N ASN A 334 -10.78 -17.55 7.86
CA ASN A 334 -9.76 -16.48 7.87
C ASN A 334 -8.93 -16.40 9.16
N VAL A 335 -9.44 -16.94 10.26
CA VAL A 335 -8.82 -16.83 11.58
C VAL A 335 -8.80 -18.18 12.27
N TYR A 336 -7.60 -18.62 12.67
CA TYR A 336 -7.37 -19.89 13.35
C TYR A 336 -6.74 -19.66 14.71
N PHE A 337 -7.16 -20.45 15.70
CA PHE A 337 -6.62 -20.41 17.05
C PHE A 337 -5.97 -21.75 17.41
N LEU A 338 -4.65 -21.74 17.63
CA LEU A 338 -3.88 -22.91 18.05
C LEU A 338 -3.58 -22.85 19.55
N GLU A 339 -4.41 -23.50 20.35
CA GLU A 339 -4.16 -23.66 21.78
C GLU A 339 -3.16 -24.80 22.02
N ALA A 340 -2.02 -24.49 22.62
CA ALA A 340 -1.02 -25.50 22.96
C ALA A 340 -0.08 -25.04 24.08
N PRO A 341 0.35 -25.94 24.99
CA PRO A 341 1.23 -25.57 26.11
C PRO A 341 2.64 -25.18 25.65
N THR A 342 3.44 -24.61 26.55
CA THR A 342 4.85 -24.29 26.25
C THR A 342 5.64 -25.58 26.01
N GLY A 343 6.54 -25.56 25.02
CA GLY A 343 7.32 -26.74 24.65
C GLY A 343 6.56 -27.78 23.79
N SER A 344 5.31 -27.52 23.38
CA SER A 344 4.54 -28.42 22.51
C SER A 344 4.95 -28.39 21.02
N GLY A 345 5.95 -27.61 20.64
CA GLY A 345 6.36 -27.49 19.24
C GLY A 345 5.54 -26.50 18.41
N LYS A 346 4.83 -25.53 19.04
CA LYS A 346 4.00 -24.51 18.36
C LYS A 346 4.64 -23.89 17.11
N SER A 347 5.92 -23.50 17.15
CA SER A 347 6.58 -22.89 15.98
C SER A 347 6.61 -23.84 14.78
N ASN A 348 6.94 -25.12 15.01
CA ASN A 348 6.98 -26.12 13.94
C ASN A 348 5.59 -26.37 13.35
N THR A 349 4.59 -26.49 14.21
CA THR A 349 3.19 -26.61 13.78
C THR A 349 2.77 -25.38 12.98
N ALA A 350 3.01 -24.17 13.48
CA ALA A 350 2.67 -22.94 12.78
C ALA A 350 3.36 -22.81 11.41
N PHE A 351 4.63 -23.23 11.29
CA PHE A 351 5.33 -23.29 9.99
C PHE A 351 4.62 -24.21 9.02
N ASN A 352 4.33 -25.45 9.43
CA ASN A 352 3.62 -26.39 8.57
C ASN A 352 2.23 -25.87 8.17
N LEU A 353 1.45 -25.36 9.12
CA LEU A 353 0.12 -24.79 8.85
C LEU A 353 0.20 -23.62 7.87
N SER A 354 1.19 -22.73 8.02
CA SER A 354 1.39 -21.62 7.07
C SER A 354 1.76 -22.10 5.67
N PHE A 355 2.57 -23.16 5.54
CA PHE A 355 2.89 -23.74 4.23
C PHE A 355 1.71 -24.48 3.62
N LYS A 356 0.87 -25.14 4.43
CA LYS A 356 -0.38 -25.75 3.99
C LYS A 356 -1.37 -24.71 3.47
N LEU A 357 -1.55 -23.61 4.19
CA LEU A 357 -2.37 -22.49 3.70
C LEU A 357 -1.88 -21.99 2.33
N PHE A 358 -0.57 -21.89 2.11
CA PHE A 358 0.00 -21.49 0.83
C PHE A 358 -0.12 -22.54 -0.30
N GLU A 359 -0.12 -23.84 0.03
CA GLU A 359 -0.40 -24.91 -0.94
C GLU A 359 -1.85 -24.80 -1.44
N GLU A 360 -2.80 -24.53 -0.53
CA GLU A 360 -4.23 -24.49 -0.83
C GLU A 360 -4.68 -23.14 -1.43
N ASP A 361 -4.20 -22.01 -0.89
CA ASP A 361 -4.54 -20.67 -1.39
C ASP A 361 -3.37 -19.98 -2.11
N LYS A 362 -3.42 -20.04 -3.44
CA LYS A 362 -2.46 -19.37 -4.34
C LYS A 362 -2.56 -17.85 -4.32
N ASN A 363 -3.58 -17.27 -3.66
CA ASN A 363 -3.70 -15.83 -3.48
C ASN A 363 -2.79 -15.30 -2.38
N LEU A 364 -2.35 -16.17 -1.46
CA LEU A 364 -1.36 -15.79 -0.47
C LEU A 364 -0.03 -15.44 -1.15
N LYS A 365 0.58 -14.34 -0.70
CA LYS A 365 1.82 -13.80 -1.26
C LYS A 365 2.89 -13.55 -0.21
N LYS A 366 2.56 -13.59 1.08
CA LYS A 366 3.52 -13.23 2.13
C LYS A 366 3.22 -13.91 3.46
N ILE A 367 4.26 -14.24 4.21
CA ILE A 367 4.16 -14.75 5.58
C ILE A 367 4.80 -13.76 6.54
N TYR A 368 4.06 -13.42 7.59
CA TYR A 368 4.55 -12.61 8.70
C TYR A 368 4.50 -13.43 9.99
N TYR A 369 5.66 -13.70 10.59
CA TYR A 369 5.75 -14.28 11.93
C TYR A 369 5.94 -13.15 12.94
N VAL A 370 4.89 -12.85 13.70
CA VAL A 370 4.87 -11.73 14.64
C VAL A 370 5.04 -12.23 16.07
N TYR A 371 6.08 -11.75 16.75
CA TYR A 371 6.43 -12.15 18.12
C TYR A 371 6.38 -10.97 19.09
N PRO A 372 6.04 -11.21 20.37
CA PRO A 372 5.96 -10.14 21.38
C PRO A 372 7.32 -9.65 21.87
N PHE A 373 8.39 -10.47 21.77
CA PHE A 373 9.71 -10.16 22.32
C PHE A 373 10.84 -10.46 21.34
N ASN A 374 11.93 -9.68 21.39
CA ASN A 374 13.12 -9.89 20.55
C ASN A 374 13.79 -11.24 20.80
N THR A 375 13.79 -11.73 22.04
CA THR A 375 14.35 -13.05 22.37
C THR A 375 13.63 -14.19 21.64
N LEU A 376 12.31 -14.07 21.44
CA LEU A 376 11.54 -15.04 20.66
C LEU A 376 11.80 -14.91 19.15
N VAL A 377 12.05 -13.70 18.66
CA VAL A 377 12.49 -13.46 17.28
C VAL A 377 13.83 -14.16 17.03
N GLU A 378 14.82 -13.94 17.90
CA GLU A 378 16.15 -14.57 17.83
C GLU A 378 16.09 -16.11 17.90
N GLN A 379 15.29 -16.65 18.83
CA GLN A 379 15.11 -18.10 18.95
C GLN A 379 14.50 -18.71 17.68
N ASN A 380 13.46 -18.10 17.11
CA ASN A 380 12.87 -18.61 15.87
C ASN A 380 13.77 -18.39 14.65
N LEU A 381 14.55 -17.30 14.60
CA LEU A 381 15.55 -17.11 13.56
C LEU A 381 16.60 -18.22 13.59
N ASN A 382 17.04 -18.67 14.77
CA ASN A 382 17.94 -19.81 14.89
C ASN A 382 17.32 -21.12 14.37
N ILE A 383 16.01 -21.33 14.55
CA ILE A 383 15.29 -22.48 14.00
C ILE A 383 15.23 -22.38 12.46
N LEU A 384 14.94 -21.20 11.93
CA LEU A 384 14.92 -20.97 10.48
C LEU A 384 16.32 -21.15 9.88
N ASN A 385 17.38 -20.66 10.54
CA ASN A 385 18.77 -20.90 10.11
C ASN A 385 19.13 -22.39 10.13
N LYS A 386 18.68 -23.16 11.12
CA LYS A 386 18.90 -24.62 11.14
C LYS A 386 18.14 -25.34 10.02
N THR A 387 16.97 -24.83 9.64
CA THR A 387 16.10 -25.46 8.63
C THR A 387 16.52 -25.08 7.20
N PHE A 388 16.75 -23.78 6.97
CA PHE A 388 16.94 -23.19 5.66
C PHE A 388 18.37 -22.71 5.41
N GLY A 389 19.24 -22.67 6.43
CA GLY A 389 20.58 -22.07 6.36
C GLY A 389 21.50 -22.62 5.27
N ASN A 390 21.33 -23.89 4.91
CA ASN A 390 22.10 -24.53 3.83
C ASN A 390 21.56 -24.18 2.43
N ASN A 391 20.43 -23.49 2.34
CA ASN A 391 19.85 -23.00 1.09
C ASN A 391 19.88 -21.46 1.08
N LYS A 392 20.92 -20.92 0.43
CA LYS A 392 21.11 -19.47 0.33
C LYS A 392 19.91 -18.78 -0.31
N ALA A 393 19.28 -19.36 -1.34
CA ALA A 393 18.14 -18.74 -2.00
C ALA A 393 16.91 -18.61 -1.09
N ALA A 394 16.63 -19.63 -0.26
CA ALA A 394 15.56 -19.56 0.73
C ALA A 394 15.89 -18.54 1.85
N MET A 395 17.12 -18.57 2.37
CA MET A 395 17.58 -17.63 3.39
C MET A 395 17.58 -16.19 2.90
N ASP A 396 17.95 -15.95 1.65
CA ASP A 396 17.98 -14.62 1.04
C ASP A 396 16.57 -14.00 1.03
N ASN A 397 15.50 -14.80 0.99
CA ASN A 397 14.12 -14.35 1.06
C ASN A 397 13.52 -14.21 2.47
N ILE A 398 14.29 -14.51 3.54
CA ILE A 398 13.87 -14.33 4.94
C ILE A 398 14.48 -13.03 5.51
N ALA A 399 13.67 -12.20 6.16
CA ALA A 399 14.08 -10.99 6.86
C ALA A 399 13.63 -10.97 8.31
N VAL A 400 14.40 -10.24 9.12
CA VAL A 400 13.98 -9.82 10.45
C VAL A 400 13.74 -8.31 10.40
N ILE A 401 12.58 -7.87 10.87
CA ILE A 401 12.19 -6.47 10.95
C ILE A 401 11.97 -6.14 12.43
N ASN A 402 12.96 -5.49 13.03
CA ASN A 402 12.87 -4.91 14.37
C ASN A 402 13.93 -3.79 14.54
N SER A 403 14.02 -3.21 15.73
CA SER A 403 14.94 -2.09 16.02
C SER A 403 16.41 -2.49 16.17
N ILE A 404 16.75 -3.78 16.15
CA ILE A 404 18.09 -4.29 16.49
C ILE A 404 18.77 -5.02 15.32
N TYR A 405 18.00 -5.51 14.35
CA TYR A 405 18.54 -6.10 13.13
C TYR A 405 18.67 -5.03 12.04
N PRO A 406 19.81 -5.00 11.32
CA PRO A 406 19.94 -4.11 10.18
C PRO A 406 18.92 -4.50 9.11
N ILE A 407 18.41 -3.49 8.40
CA ILE A 407 17.59 -3.72 7.21
C ILE A 407 18.46 -4.53 6.24
N LYS A 408 17.98 -5.70 5.84
CA LYS A 408 18.74 -6.59 4.97
C LYS A 408 18.74 -6.01 3.55
N GLU A 409 19.91 -5.62 3.09
CA GLU A 409 20.15 -5.08 1.75
C GLU A 409 20.54 -6.21 0.79
N ASP A 410 19.91 -6.26 -0.38
CA ASP A 410 20.24 -7.26 -1.41
C ASP A 410 21.45 -6.78 -2.23
N ASN A 411 22.59 -7.46 -2.11
CA ASN A 411 23.85 -7.11 -2.78
C ASN A 411 23.89 -7.67 -4.22
N LYS A 412 22.95 -7.26 -5.09
CA LYS A 412 23.04 -7.56 -6.53
C LYS A 412 23.48 -6.32 -7.32
N TYR A 413 24.78 -6.07 -7.29
CA TYR A 413 25.46 -5.03 -8.05
C TYR A 413 25.47 -5.34 -9.54
N VAL A 414 25.23 -4.32 -10.38
CA VAL A 414 25.74 -4.32 -11.75
C VAL A 414 26.36 -2.97 -12.07
N GLU A 415 27.61 -2.98 -12.54
CA GLU A 415 28.44 -1.79 -12.81
C GLU A 415 27.98 -0.97 -14.02
N TYR A 416 28.10 0.35 -13.86
CA TYR A 416 27.44 1.38 -14.67
C TYR A 416 28.14 1.72 -16.00
N ASP A 417 29.37 1.25 -16.23
CA ASP A 417 30.07 1.48 -17.50
C ASP A 417 29.60 0.56 -18.64
N SER A 418 28.46 -0.12 -18.48
CA SER A 418 27.88 -1.03 -19.49
C SER A 418 26.37 -0.89 -19.73
N GLY A 419 25.69 0.13 -19.17
CA GLY A 419 24.26 0.34 -19.41
C GLY A 419 23.33 -0.64 -18.67
N LYS A 420 23.52 -0.84 -17.35
CA LYS A 420 22.66 -1.69 -16.52
C LYS A 420 22.06 -0.98 -15.29
N MET A 421 20.79 -1.30 -15.03
CA MET A 421 19.95 -0.90 -13.88
C MET A 421 20.25 -1.75 -12.63
N GLU A 422 20.17 -1.13 -11.45
CA GLU A 422 20.21 -1.83 -10.16
C GLU A 422 18.80 -2.26 -9.74
N MET A 423 18.63 -3.51 -9.26
CA MET A 423 17.36 -4.03 -8.74
C MET A 423 17.43 -4.23 -7.23
N LYS A 424 16.50 -3.63 -6.47
CA LYS A 424 16.29 -3.94 -5.05
C LYS A 424 15.07 -4.83 -4.84
N LYS A 425 15.16 -5.72 -3.85
CA LYS A 425 14.10 -6.62 -3.42
C LYS A 425 13.65 -6.32 -2.00
N ILE A 426 12.34 -6.40 -1.78
CA ILE A 426 11.78 -6.59 -0.43
C ILE A 426 11.70 -8.10 -0.17
N LEU A 427 11.78 -8.49 1.09
CA LEU A 427 11.96 -9.88 1.48
C LEU A 427 10.61 -10.58 1.74
N ALA A 428 10.56 -11.88 1.48
CA ALA A 428 9.32 -12.65 1.32
C ALA A 428 8.75 -13.19 2.64
N ILE A 429 9.60 -13.57 3.60
CA ILE A 429 9.20 -13.96 4.95
C ILE A 429 9.74 -12.92 5.92
N ASN A 430 8.85 -12.30 6.69
CA ASN A 430 9.23 -11.28 7.66
C ASN A 430 8.97 -11.76 9.08
N ILE A 431 10.01 -11.74 9.91
CA ILE A 431 9.91 -11.95 11.35
C ILE A 431 9.87 -10.59 12.03
N MET A 432 8.79 -10.30 12.74
CA MET A 432 8.56 -8.97 13.30
C MET A 432 8.39 -9.01 14.81
N LYS A 433 8.87 -7.97 15.50
CA LYS A 433 8.44 -7.69 16.86
C LYS A 433 7.17 -6.85 16.83
N LYS A 434 6.18 -7.21 17.64
CA LYS A 434 5.00 -6.36 17.86
C LYS A 434 5.43 -5.09 18.59
N HIS A 435 5.19 -3.93 17.98
CA HIS A 435 5.26 -2.64 18.66
C HIS A 435 3.91 -2.43 19.37
N TYR A 436 3.94 -2.27 20.69
CA TYR A 436 2.77 -1.95 21.50
C TYR A 436 2.59 -0.45 21.61
#